data_AF-A0A0S8JIB9-F1
#
_entry.id   AF-A0A0S8JIB9-F1
#
_cell.length_a   1.000
_cell.length_b   1.000
_cell.length_c   1.000
_cell.angle_alpha   90.00
_cell.angle_beta   90.00
_cell.angle_gamma   90.00
#
_symmetry.space_group_name_H-M   'P 1'
#
loop_
_entity.id
_entity.type
_entity.pdbx_description
1 polymer ?
#
loop_
_entity_poly.entity_id
_entity_poly.type
_entity_poly.pdbx_seq_one_letter_code
_entity_poly.pdbx_strand_id
1 'polypeptide(L)' 'MIPITDIRAWGNTVSWQYDQQIEQDLVICRSLIEIFKDPYLLKHLAFRGGTAIHKFYLTSHARYSEDIDLDHAELTS' A
#
# COMPACT_ATOMS: atom_id res chain seq x y z
N MET A 1 -12.16 -7.67 -10.26
CA MET A 1 -11.00 -7.35 -11.11
C MET A 1 -11.13 -5.91 -11.53
N ILE A 2 -10.11 -5.11 -11.30
CA ILE A 2 -10.11 -3.68 -11.64
C ILE A 2 -10.08 -3.55 -13.18
N PRO A 3 -10.79 -2.59 -13.79
CA PRO A 3 -10.70 -2.37 -15.22
C PRO A 3 -9.25 -2.15 -15.68
N ILE A 4 -8.85 -2.79 -16.79
CA ILE A 4 -7.47 -2.71 -17.31
C ILE A 4 -7.03 -1.27 -17.64
N THR A 5 -7.98 -0.40 -17.97
CA THR A 5 -7.74 1.03 -18.18
C THR A 5 -7.24 1.72 -16.92
N ASP A 6 -7.83 1.37 -15.77
CA ASP A 6 -7.50 1.98 -14.48
C ASP A 6 -6.19 1.42 -13.94
N ILE A 7 -5.94 0.12 -14.16
CA ILE A 7 -4.65 -0.53 -13.87
C ILE A 7 -3.54 0.19 -14.65
N ARG A 8 -3.68 0.33 -15.97
CA ARG A 8 -2.67 1.00 -16.80
C ARG A 8 -2.49 2.48 -16.46
N ALA A 9 -3.57 3.17 -16.07
CA ALA A 9 -3.48 4.54 -15.60
C ALA A 9 -2.62 4.64 -14.33
N TRP A 10 -2.83 3.74 -13.36
CA TRP A 10 -2.01 3.63 -12.15
C TRP A 10 -0.55 3.28 -12.45
N GLY A 11 -0.31 2.46 -13.47
CA GLY A 11 1.04 2.10 -13.95
C GLY A 11 1.91 3.27 -14.36
N ASN A 12 1.35 4.46 -14.61
CA ASN A 12 2.15 5.68 -14.87
C ASN A 12 2.71 6.33 -13.60
N THR A 13 2.20 5.94 -12.42
CA THR A 13 2.60 6.47 -11.11
C THR A 13 3.64 5.58 -10.41
N VAL A 14 3.68 4.30 -10.78
CA VAL A 14 4.51 3.27 -10.14
C VAL A 14 5.48 2.65 -11.14
N SER A 15 6.58 2.07 -10.65
CA SER A 15 7.64 1.51 -11.51
C SER A 15 7.48 0.00 -11.77
N TRP A 16 6.28 -0.56 -11.61
CA TRP A 16 6.04 -1.99 -11.77
C TRP A 16 5.85 -2.38 -13.24
N GLN A 17 6.40 -3.54 -13.61
CA GLN A 17 6.45 -3.97 -15.02
C GLN A 17 5.24 -4.79 -15.45
N TYR A 18 4.58 -5.46 -14.51
CA TYR A 18 3.49 -6.40 -14.80
C TYR A 18 2.15 -5.84 -14.33
N ASP A 19 1.12 -5.93 -15.17
CA ASP A 19 -0.25 -5.45 -14.86
C ASP A 19 -0.78 -6.02 -13.54
N GLN A 20 -0.44 -7.25 -13.20
CA GLN A 20 -0.81 -7.90 -11.94
C GLN A 20 -0.19 -7.21 -10.71
N GLN A 21 1.07 -6.78 -10.81
CA GLN A 21 1.73 -6.03 -9.74
C GLN A 21 1.15 -4.62 -9.62
N ILE A 22 0.79 -4.00 -10.75
CA ILE A 22 0.16 -2.68 -10.77
C ILE A 22 -1.24 -2.74 -10.15
N GLU A 23 -2.04 -3.76 -10.50
CA GLU A 23 -3.37 -3.98 -9.91
C GLU A 23 -3.25 -4.22 -8.40
N GLN A 24 -2.33 -5.09 -7.99
CA GLN A 24 -2.15 -5.41 -6.59
C GLN A 24 -1.62 -4.21 -5.79
N ASP A 25 -0.73 -3.40 -6.36
CA ASP A 25 -0.25 -2.14 -5.77
C ASP A 25 -1.42 -1.17 -5.51
N LEU A 26 -2.31 -1.04 -6.50
CA LEU A 26 -3.50 -0.21 -6.40
C LEU A 26 -4.44 -0.70 -5.30
N VAL A 27 -4.64 -2.02 -5.19
CA VAL A 27 -5.42 -2.65 -4.11
C VAL A 27 -4.79 -2.39 -2.74
N ILE A 28 -3.48 -2.53 -2.59
CA ILE A 28 -2.76 -2.27 -1.33
C ILE A 28 -2.92 -0.80 -0.94
N CYS A 29 -2.67 0.13 -1.86
CA CYS A 29 -2.83 1.56 -1.61
C CYS A 29 -4.26 1.91 -1.19
N ARG A 30 -5.27 1.34 -1.86
CA ARG A 30 -6.67 1.56 -1.47
C ARG A 30 -6.99 0.96 -0.10
N SER A 31 -6.48 -0.24 0.18
CA SER A 31 -6.70 -0.92 1.45
C SER A 31 -6.10 -0.15 2.61
N LEU A 32 -4.87 0.38 2.47
CA LEU A 32 -4.24 1.24 3.47
C LEU A 32 -5.08 2.49 3.74
N ILE A 33 -5.59 3.15 2.70
CA ILE A 33 -6.48 4.32 2.87
C ILE A 33 -7.73 3.94 3.66
N GLU A 34 -8.41 2.85 3.31
CA GLU A 34 -9.63 2.45 4.02
C GLU A 34 -9.39 1.99 5.46
N ILE A 35 -8.29 1.26 5.72
CA ILE A 35 -7.89 0.85 7.07
C ILE A 35 -7.65 2.08 7.95
N PHE A 36 -6.84 3.03 7.48
CA PHE A 36 -6.45 4.20 8.29
C PHE A 36 -7.46 5.35 8.25
N LYS A 37 -8.53 5.24 7.47
CA LYS A 37 -9.69 6.14 7.51
C LYS A 37 -10.60 5.84 8.70
N ASP A 38 -10.60 4.61 9.20
CA ASP A 38 -11.34 4.24 10.40
C ASP A 38 -10.64 4.81 11.66
N PRO A 39 -11.31 5.64 12.49
CA PRO A 39 -10.68 6.27 13.65
C PRO A 39 -10.22 5.29 14.73
N TYR A 40 -10.85 4.11 14.83
CA TYR A 40 -10.43 3.09 15.78
C TYR A 40 -9.14 2.43 15.26
N LEU A 41 -9.13 1.94 14.02
CA LEU A 41 -7.95 1.30 13.44
C LEU A 41 -6.74 2.24 13.36
N LEU A 42 -6.98 3.51 12.99
CA LEU A 42 -5.94 4.54 12.97
C LEU A 42 -5.22 4.70 14.31
N LYS A 43 -5.94 4.55 15.44
CA LYS A 43 -5.36 4.69 16.78
C LYS A 43 -4.66 3.44 17.29
N HIS A 44 -5.05 2.27 16.79
CA HIS A 44 -4.65 0.97 17.33
C HIS A 44 -3.68 0.19 16.44
N LEU A 45 -3.43 0.65 15.21
CA LEU A 45 -2.55 -0.03 14.25
C LEU A 45 -1.39 0.88 13.83
N ALA A 46 -0.21 0.27 13.70
CA ALA A 46 0.92 0.85 12.99
C ALA A 46 1.20 0.03 11.73
N PHE A 47 1.29 0.70 10.59
CA PHE A 47 1.80 0.09 9.36
C PHE A 47 3.32 0.05 9.40
N ARG A 48 3.89 -1.16 9.31
CA ARG A 48 5.34 -1.42 9.46
C ARG A 48 5.83 -2.37 8.36
N GLY A 49 7.01 -2.94 8.57
CA GLY A 49 7.60 -3.90 7.65
C GLY A 49 8.20 -3.29 6.39
N GLY A 50 8.61 -4.17 5.47
CA GLY A 50 9.27 -3.77 4.23
C GLY A 50 8.37 -2.91 3.35
N THR A 51 7.08 -3.25 3.27
CA THR A 51 6.11 -2.50 2.44
C THR A 51 5.94 -1.06 2.91
N ALA A 52 5.94 -0.79 4.23
CA ALA A 52 5.86 0.58 4.75
C ALA A 52 7.10 1.42 4.38
N ILE A 53 8.30 0.83 4.50
CA ILE A 53 9.55 1.51 4.11
C ILE A 53 9.53 1.81 2.60
N HIS A 54 9.13 0.83 1.79
CA HIS A 54 9.07 0.96 0.34
C HIS A 54 8.06 2.01 -0.11
N LYS A 55 6.87 2.06 0.51
CA LYS A 55 5.81 2.99 0.13
C LYS A 55 6.07 4.43 0.53
N PHE A 56 6.73 4.67 1.66
CA PHE A 56 6.86 6.03 2.21
C PHE A 56 8.26 6.64 2.08
N TYR A 57 9.32 5.84 1.98
CA TYR A 57 10.69 6.36 2.13
C TYR A 57 11.62 6.04 0.96
N LEU A 58 11.34 5.01 0.15
CA LEU A 58 12.23 4.62 -0.96
C LEU A 58 11.65 5.05 -2.31
N THR A 59 12.41 5.86 -3.04
CA THR A 59 12.05 6.37 -4.39
C THR A 59 12.28 5.35 -5.50
N SER A 60 13.17 4.37 -5.31
CA SER A 60 13.35 3.26 -6.26
C SER A 60 13.09 1.93 -5.57
N HIS A 61 12.07 1.22 -6.04
CA HIS A 61 11.71 -0.08 -5.49
C HIS A 61 12.67 -1.16 -6.00
N ALA A 62 13.48 -1.73 -5.12
CA ALA A 62 14.39 -2.84 -5.47
C ALA A 62 13.62 -4.16 -5.72
N ARG A 63 12.44 -4.32 -5.12
CA ARG A 63 11.57 -5.50 -5.27
C ARG A 63 10.10 -5.13 -5.04
N TYR A 64 9.21 -5.87 -5.68
CA TYR A 64 7.79 -5.83 -5.38
C TYR A 64 7.51 -6.51 -4.03
N SER A 65 6.61 -5.94 -3.24
CA SER A 65 6.12 -6.48 -1.97
C SER A 65 4.60 -6.41 -1.97
N GLU A 66 3.93 -7.53 -1.67
CA GLU A 66 2.46 -7.62 -1.66
C GLU A 66 1.85 -7.60 -0.26
N ASP A 67 2.67 -7.87 0.76
CA ASP A 67 2.23 -8.00 2.14
C ASP A 67 1.93 -6.64 2.78
N ILE A 68 0.91 -6.61 3.64
CA ILE A 68 0.60 -5.49 4.53
C ILE A 68 0.90 -5.93 5.96
N ASP A 69 2.02 -5.47 6.51
CA ASP A 69 2.41 -5.77 7.89
C ASP A 69 1.83 -4.72 8.86
N LEU A 70 0.93 -5.17 9.74
CA LEU A 70 0.28 -4.33 10.75
C LEU A 70 0.62 -4.85 12.14
N ASP A 71 1.12 -3.96 12.99
CA ASP A 71 1.33 -4.24 14.41
C ASP A 71 0.35 -3.44 15.26
N HIS A 72 -0.01 -3.98 16.41
CA HIS A 72 -0.75 -3.22 17.42
C HIS A 72 0.10 -2.05 17.90
N ALA A 73 -0.46 -0.85 17.86
CA ALA A 73 0.15 0.37 18.37
C ALA A 73 -0.88 1.12 19.19
N GLU A 74 -0.56 1.49 20.43
CA GLU A 74 -1.35 2.47 21.15
C GLU A 74 -0.77 3.85 20.84
N LEU A 75 -1.34 4.53 19.84
CA LEU A 75 -1.08 5.95 19.66
C LEU A 75 -1.76 6.68 20.82
N THR A 76 -1.00 6.92 21.89
CA THR A 76 -1.45 7.71 23.02
C THR A 76 -1.66 9.15 22.56
N SER A 77 -2.93 9.54 22.51
CA SER A 77 -3.41 10.92 22.46
C SER A 77 -3.96 11.32 23.81
#